data_AF-A0A933VLP5-F1
#
_entry.id   AF-A0A933VLP5-F1
#
_cell.length_a   1.000
_cell.length_b   1.000
_cell.length_c   1.000
_cell.angle_alpha   90.00
_cell.angle_beta   90.00
_cell.angle_gamma   90.00
#
_symmetry.space_group_name_H-M   'P 1'
#
loop_
_entity.id
_entity.type
_entity.pdbx_description
1 polymer ?
#
loop_
_entity_poly.entity_id
_entity_poly.type
_entity_poly.pdbx_seq_one_letter_code
_entity_poly.pdbx_strand_id
1 'polypeptide(L)'
;MKTKIVILLIIVVIIVAGFWYYRTTTTTTDFPFINKAVTANLGKHFIINFKPLRTELEKIQKSYPQKTYIYFSYLNSGSWVGLNEREEFYAASTLKVPLAMAVLKAVEDGRLKLSDSYSLEELDLDQGFGDLYKVGADKEFTVEELLKIMLEQSDNTAFNAVFTVFRRVGIDDPLGSVYGFLGWESLPSIPELGETPNYSKITLKTLANLFVALY
;
A
#
# COMPACT_ATOMS: atom_id res chain seq x y z
N MET A 1 -44.15 -2.62 -49.49
CA MET A 1 -44.24 -2.62 -48.00
C MET A 1 -43.41 -3.73 -47.36
N LYS A 2 -43.50 -4.99 -47.84
CA LYS A 2 -42.77 -6.15 -47.30
C LYS A 2 -41.22 -6.01 -47.31
N THR A 3 -40.63 -5.49 -48.38
CA THR A 3 -39.15 -5.33 -48.49
C THR A 3 -38.56 -4.34 -47.48
N LYS A 4 -39.28 -3.26 -47.16
CA LYS A 4 -38.83 -2.27 -46.16
C LYS A 4 -38.83 -2.82 -44.73
N ILE A 5 -39.78 -3.71 -44.42
CA ILE A 5 -39.88 -4.39 -43.12
C ILE A 5 -38.73 -5.40 -42.94
N VAL A 6 -38.38 -6.14 -43.99
CA VAL A 6 -37.25 -7.10 -43.96
C VAL A 6 -35.92 -6.37 -43.75
N ILE A 7 -35.70 -5.24 -44.42
CA ILE A 7 -34.48 -4.44 -44.23
C ILE A 7 -34.38 -3.91 -42.80
N LEU A 8 -35.49 -3.42 -42.23
CA LEU A 8 -35.51 -2.93 -40.85
C LEU A 8 -35.16 -4.03 -39.84
N LEU A 9 -35.70 -5.24 -40.03
CA LEU A 9 -35.41 -6.39 -39.15
C LEU A 9 -33.93 -6.79 -39.23
N ILE A 10 -33.32 -6.78 -40.41
CA ILE A 10 -31.89 -7.08 -40.58
C ILE A 10 -31.03 -6.04 -39.85
N ILE A 11 -31.37 -4.75 -39.95
CA ILE A 11 -30.65 -3.68 -39.23
C ILE A 11 -30.75 -3.87 -37.71
N VAL A 12 -31.93 -4.20 -37.19
CA VAL A 12 -32.12 -4.46 -35.75
C VAL A 12 -31.30 -5.67 -35.31
N VAL A 13 -31.27 -6.76 -36.08
CA VAL A 13 -30.45 -7.94 -35.77
C VAL A 13 -28.95 -7.60 -35.76
N ILE A 14 -28.48 -6.80 -36.72
CA ILE A 14 -27.08 -6.36 -36.77
C ILE A 14 -26.73 -5.46 -35.57
N ILE A 15 -27.63 -4.55 -35.18
CA ILE A 15 -27.43 -3.69 -34.01
C ILE A 15 -27.40 -4.52 -32.74
N VAL A 16 -28.33 -5.47 -32.58
CA VAL A 16 -28.38 -6.35 -31.39
C VAL A 16 -27.16 -7.26 -31.34
N ALA A 17 -26.74 -7.82 -32.48
CA ALA A 17 -25.54 -8.65 -32.58
C ALA A 17 -24.26 -7.83 -32.31
N GLY A 18 -24.17 -6.62 -32.85
CA GLY A 18 -23.06 -5.70 -32.60
C GLY A 18 -23.00 -5.25 -31.15
N PHE A 19 -24.14 -4.98 -30.53
CA PHE A 19 -24.24 -4.66 -29.10
C PHE A 19 -23.83 -5.85 -28.23
N TRP A 20 -24.29 -7.07 -28.57
CA TRP A 20 -23.87 -8.30 -27.88
C TRP A 20 -22.37 -8.54 -28.02
N TYR A 21 -21.83 -8.41 -29.23
CA TYR A 21 -20.40 -8.58 -29.52
C TYR A 21 -19.55 -7.58 -28.74
N TYR A 22 -19.90 -6.28 -28.79
CA TYR A 22 -19.23 -5.22 -28.04
C TYR A 22 -19.22 -5.52 -26.53
N ARG A 23 -20.37 -5.96 -26.00
CA ARG A 23 -20.50 -6.30 -24.57
C ARG A 23 -19.65 -7.52 -24.17
N THR A 24 -19.48 -8.50 -25.06
CA THR A 24 -18.64 -9.68 -24.80
C THR A 24 -17.14 -9.38 -24.87
N THR A 25 -16.73 -8.39 -25.67
CA THR A 25 -15.32 -8.01 -25.79
C THR A 25 -14.81 -7.09 -24.66
N THR A 26 -15.68 -6.44 -23.91
CA THR A 26 -15.29 -5.52 -22.82
C THR A 26 -15.04 -6.18 -21.46
N THR A 27 -15.00 -7.52 -21.37
CA THR A 27 -14.74 -8.25 -20.12
C THR A 27 -13.32 -8.79 -19.96
N THR A 28 -12.35 -8.23 -20.68
CA THR A 28 -10.93 -8.33 -20.33
C THR A 28 -10.55 -7.02 -19.64
N THR A 29 -10.40 -7.05 -18.32
CA THR A 29 -10.00 -5.88 -17.53
C THR A 29 -8.63 -5.38 -18.01
N ASP A 30 -8.57 -4.20 -18.62
CA ASP A 30 -7.36 -3.50 -19.10
C ASP A 30 -6.39 -3.06 -17.98
N PHE A 31 -6.56 -3.58 -16.77
CA PHE A 31 -5.80 -3.18 -15.59
C PHE A 31 -5.15 -4.41 -14.93
N PRO A 32 -3.95 -4.82 -15.39
CA PRO A 32 -3.28 -6.02 -14.88
C PRO A 32 -2.89 -5.92 -13.39
N PHE A 33 -2.83 -4.70 -12.86
CA PHE A 33 -2.49 -4.41 -11.47
C PHE A 33 -3.70 -4.21 -10.56
N ILE A 34 -4.93 -4.15 -11.09
CA ILE A 34 -6.12 -4.14 -10.22
C ILE A 34 -6.20 -5.47 -9.50
N ASN A 35 -6.43 -5.39 -8.19
CA ASN A 35 -6.63 -6.56 -7.36
C ASN A 35 -7.75 -7.43 -7.93
N LYS A 36 -7.40 -8.66 -8.33
CA LYS A 36 -8.39 -9.62 -8.85
C LYS A 36 -9.46 -9.96 -7.81
N ALA A 37 -9.19 -9.77 -6.52
CA ALA A 37 -10.20 -9.88 -5.49
C ALA A 37 -11.27 -8.78 -5.63
N VAL A 38 -10.97 -7.58 -6.13
CA VAL A 38 -11.98 -6.52 -6.36
C VAL A 38 -12.85 -6.85 -7.57
N THR A 39 -12.29 -7.51 -8.59
CA THR A 39 -12.97 -7.85 -9.86
C THR A 39 -13.57 -9.24 -9.91
N ALA A 40 -13.25 -10.11 -8.93
CA ALA A 40 -13.86 -11.43 -8.82
C ALA A 40 -15.37 -11.30 -8.62
N ASN A 41 -16.15 -12.18 -9.26
CA ASN A 41 -17.61 -12.18 -9.16
C ASN A 41 -18.06 -12.69 -7.78
N LEU A 42 -18.03 -11.79 -6.80
CA LEU A 42 -18.15 -12.03 -5.35
C LEU A 42 -19.58 -11.94 -4.81
N GLY A 43 -20.57 -11.83 -5.69
CA GLY A 43 -21.99 -11.62 -5.35
C GLY A 43 -22.67 -12.72 -4.53
N LYS A 44 -21.92 -13.64 -3.92
CA LYS A 44 -22.46 -14.71 -3.05
C LYS A 44 -22.43 -14.39 -1.55
N HIS A 45 -21.61 -13.46 -1.07
CA HIS A 45 -21.45 -13.21 0.37
C HIS A 45 -21.38 -11.72 0.73
N PHE A 46 -22.50 -11.00 0.58
CA PHE A 46 -22.61 -9.58 0.95
C PHE A 46 -22.53 -9.33 2.46
N ILE A 47 -22.91 -10.33 3.28
CA ILE A 47 -22.84 -10.25 4.74
C ILE A 47 -21.84 -11.28 5.22
N ILE A 48 -20.70 -10.82 5.74
CA ILE A 48 -19.71 -11.67 6.41
C ILE A 48 -19.83 -11.48 7.92
N ASN A 49 -20.14 -12.57 8.62
CA ASN A 49 -20.18 -12.58 10.08
C ASN A 49 -18.78 -12.93 10.64
N PHE A 50 -18.03 -11.91 11.08
CA PHE A 50 -16.74 -12.11 11.74
C PHE A 50 -16.82 -12.39 13.25
N LYS A 51 -18.02 -12.52 13.84
CA LYS A 51 -18.15 -12.83 15.27
C LYS A 51 -17.42 -14.13 15.67
N PRO A 52 -17.54 -15.26 14.94
CA PRO A 52 -16.78 -16.47 15.28
C PRO A 52 -15.27 -16.25 15.20
N LEU A 53 -14.79 -15.53 14.18
CA LEU A 53 -13.37 -15.21 14.05
C LEU A 53 -12.88 -14.34 15.21
N ARG A 54 -13.64 -13.31 15.60
CA ARG A 54 -13.31 -12.48 16.78
C ARG A 54 -13.14 -13.32 18.04
N THR A 55 -14.04 -14.27 18.30
CA THR A 55 -13.94 -15.17 19.45
C THR A 55 -12.67 -16.02 19.43
N GLU A 56 -12.27 -16.55 18.26
CA GLU A 56 -11.01 -17.28 18.14
C GLU A 56 -9.78 -16.37 18.34
N LEU A 57 -9.79 -15.15 17.79
CA LEU A 57 -8.72 -14.18 18.00
C LEU A 57 -8.57 -13.81 19.48
N GLU A 58 -9.68 -13.60 20.21
CA GLU A 58 -9.67 -13.32 21.65
C GLU A 58 -9.12 -14.51 22.46
N LYS A 59 -9.41 -15.75 22.04
CA LYS A 59 -8.85 -16.97 22.65
C LYS A 59 -7.34 -17.07 22.41
N ILE A 60 -6.88 -16.77 21.20
CA ILE A 60 -5.46 -16.70 20.86
C ILE A 60 -4.78 -15.63 21.72
N GLN A 61 -5.35 -14.42 21.80
CA GLN A 61 -4.79 -13.33 22.60
C GLN A 61 -4.61 -13.74 24.08
N LYS A 62 -5.59 -14.43 24.68
CA LYS A 62 -5.49 -14.93 26.06
C LYS A 62 -4.42 -16.01 26.25
N SER A 63 -3.97 -16.65 25.18
CA SER A 63 -2.94 -17.69 25.22
C SER A 63 -1.52 -17.12 25.25
N TYR A 64 -1.34 -15.81 24.98
CA TYR A 64 -0.05 -15.14 25.00
C TYR A 64 -0.02 -14.00 26.03
N PRO A 65 1.04 -13.88 26.85
CA PRO A 65 1.15 -12.79 27.82
C PRO A 65 1.41 -11.43 27.15
N GLN A 66 1.91 -11.43 25.90
CA GLN A 66 2.17 -10.21 25.15
C GLN A 66 0.87 -9.59 24.62
N LYS A 67 0.82 -8.27 24.67
CA LYS A 67 -0.25 -7.51 24.03
C LYS A 67 -0.21 -7.74 22.52
N THR A 68 -1.32 -8.24 21.98
CA THR A 68 -1.46 -8.57 20.56
C THR A 68 -2.35 -7.55 19.88
N TYR A 69 -1.98 -7.12 18.68
CA TYR A 69 -2.75 -6.23 17.84
C TYR A 69 -3.14 -7.00 16.59
N ILE A 70 -4.41 -6.99 16.21
CA ILE A 70 -4.88 -7.68 15.00
C ILE A 70 -5.86 -6.77 14.26
N TYR A 71 -5.75 -6.72 12.93
CA TYR A 71 -6.74 -6.10 12.07
C TYR A 71 -6.85 -6.88 10.77
N PHE A 72 -8.07 -7.20 10.38
CA PHE A 72 -8.38 -7.84 9.11
C PHE A 72 -9.57 -7.13 8.49
N SER A 73 -9.41 -6.67 7.25
CA SER A 73 -10.47 -6.06 6.45
C SER A 73 -10.76 -6.92 5.23
N TYR A 74 -12.03 -7.24 5.05
CA TYR A 74 -12.52 -7.89 3.85
C TYR A 74 -13.04 -6.84 2.88
N LEU A 75 -12.23 -6.56 1.86
CA LEU A 75 -12.43 -5.42 0.95
C LEU A 75 -13.78 -5.44 0.23
N ASN A 76 -14.32 -6.63 -0.07
CA ASN A 76 -15.50 -6.75 -0.93
C ASN A 76 -16.81 -6.31 -0.25
N SER A 77 -16.92 -6.48 1.07
CA SER A 77 -18.09 -6.03 1.84
C SER A 77 -17.76 -4.89 2.80
N GLY A 78 -16.50 -4.47 2.87
CA GLY A 78 -16.00 -3.53 3.89
C GLY A 78 -16.10 -4.06 5.32
N SER A 79 -16.48 -5.32 5.51
CA SER A 79 -16.56 -5.94 6.84
C SER A 79 -15.15 -6.17 7.38
N TRP A 80 -14.97 -6.00 8.69
CA TRP A 80 -13.65 -6.10 9.32
C TRP A 80 -13.74 -6.75 10.71
N VAL A 81 -12.61 -7.18 11.23
CA VAL A 81 -12.43 -7.65 12.60
C VAL A 81 -11.06 -7.24 13.11
N GLY A 82 -10.95 -6.94 14.40
CA GLY A 82 -9.69 -6.56 15.01
C GLY A 82 -9.67 -6.67 16.52
N LEU A 83 -8.46 -6.65 17.06
CA LEU A 83 -8.11 -6.59 18.48
C LEU A 83 -7.11 -5.45 18.67
N ASN A 84 -7.39 -4.56 19.63
CA ASN A 84 -6.55 -3.39 19.96
C ASN A 84 -6.19 -2.55 18.71
N GLU A 85 -7.01 -2.56 17.66
CA GLU A 85 -6.63 -2.06 16.33
C GLU A 85 -6.46 -0.54 16.25
N ARG A 86 -6.97 0.17 17.26
CA ARG A 86 -6.92 1.63 17.43
C ARG A 86 -5.82 2.08 18.39
N GLU A 87 -5.13 1.14 19.01
CA GLU A 87 -4.06 1.44 19.94
C GLU A 87 -2.71 1.50 19.21
N GLU A 88 -1.84 2.39 19.68
CA GLU A 88 -0.52 2.57 19.09
C GLU A 88 0.40 1.39 19.41
N PHE A 89 1.16 0.98 18.40
CA PHE A 89 2.25 0.02 18.51
C PHE A 89 3.46 0.49 17.71
N TYR A 90 4.64 -0.06 17.99
CA TYR A 90 5.84 0.26 17.23
C TYR A 90 5.79 -0.38 15.84
N ALA A 91 5.86 0.45 14.80
CA ALA A 91 5.78 0.04 13.40
C ALA A 91 6.96 -0.85 12.98
N ALA A 92 8.15 -0.65 13.58
CA ALA A 92 9.39 -1.30 13.16
C ALA A 92 9.59 -1.19 11.63
N SER A 93 10.10 -2.23 10.97
CA SER A 93 10.33 -2.24 9.52
C SER A 93 9.07 -2.06 8.66
N THR A 94 7.85 -2.04 9.21
CA THR A 94 6.65 -1.77 8.41
C THR A 94 6.62 -0.34 7.84
N LEU A 95 7.43 0.59 8.38
CA LEU A 95 7.63 1.95 7.85
C LEU A 95 8.33 2.00 6.49
N LYS A 96 8.98 0.92 6.08
CA LYS A 96 9.66 0.83 4.79
C LYS A 96 8.68 0.91 3.62
N VAL A 97 7.44 0.43 3.81
CA VAL A 97 6.37 0.54 2.81
C VAL A 97 5.91 1.98 2.58
N PRO A 98 5.50 2.77 3.59
CA PRO A 98 5.15 4.17 3.37
C PRO A 98 6.34 5.01 2.88
N LEU A 99 7.59 4.68 3.26
CA LEU A 99 8.76 5.33 2.68
C LEU A 99 8.92 5.04 1.18
N ALA A 100 8.73 3.79 0.76
CA ALA A 100 8.74 3.42 -0.65
C ALA A 100 7.61 4.12 -1.43
N MET A 101 6.43 4.26 -0.84
CA MET A 101 5.33 5.04 -1.43
C MET A 101 5.71 6.51 -1.62
N ALA A 102 6.39 7.12 -0.65
CA ALA A 102 6.91 8.48 -0.79
C ALA A 102 7.90 8.59 -1.97
N VAL A 103 8.75 7.57 -2.19
CA VAL A 103 9.72 7.59 -3.30
C VAL A 103 8.99 7.53 -4.63
N LEU A 104 8.06 6.59 -4.77
CA LEU A 104 7.26 6.46 -5.98
C LEU A 104 6.42 7.72 -6.25
N LYS A 105 5.92 8.37 -5.21
CA LYS A 105 5.23 9.66 -5.35
C LYS A 105 6.18 10.76 -5.83
N ALA A 106 7.39 10.85 -5.28
CA ALA A 106 8.39 11.80 -5.75
C ALA A 106 8.84 11.52 -7.21
N VAL A 107 8.83 10.26 -7.63
CA VAL A 107 9.05 9.87 -9.03
C VAL A 107 7.90 10.32 -9.94
N GLU A 108 6.66 10.10 -9.52
CA GLU A 108 5.47 10.59 -10.23
C GLU A 108 5.50 12.13 -10.38
N ASP A 109 5.92 12.84 -9.33
CA ASP A 109 6.04 14.30 -9.33
C ASP A 109 7.29 14.81 -10.09
N GLY A 110 8.11 13.92 -10.65
CA GLY A 110 9.32 14.25 -11.40
C GLY A 110 10.47 14.81 -10.55
N ARG A 111 10.40 14.68 -9.22
CA ARG A 111 11.45 15.12 -8.28
C ARG A 111 12.58 14.10 -8.11
N LEU A 112 12.30 12.84 -8.41
CA LEU A 112 13.26 11.72 -8.42
C LEU A 112 13.07 10.88 -9.67
N LYS A 113 14.09 10.10 -10.02
CA LYS A 113 13.97 8.97 -10.94
C LYS A 113 14.45 7.71 -10.22
N LEU A 114 13.81 6.57 -10.55
CA LEU A 114 14.25 5.26 -10.07
C LEU A 114 15.71 4.95 -10.47
N SER A 115 16.16 5.50 -11.60
CA SER A 115 17.52 5.38 -12.10
C SER A 115 18.53 6.36 -11.50
N ASP A 116 18.10 7.29 -10.63
CA ASP A 116 19.04 8.21 -9.99
C ASP A 116 19.99 7.40 -9.10
N SER A 117 21.29 7.68 -9.20
CA SER A 117 22.31 6.98 -8.43
C SER A 117 22.62 7.70 -7.12
N TYR A 118 22.89 6.91 -6.09
CA TYR A 118 23.33 7.35 -4.78
C TYR A 118 24.52 6.51 -4.33
N SER A 119 25.62 7.18 -4.01
CA SER A 119 26.77 6.56 -3.36
C SER A 119 26.52 6.50 -1.85
N LEU A 120 26.58 5.29 -1.27
CA LEU A 120 26.41 5.10 0.17
C LEU A 120 27.41 5.94 0.96
N GLU A 121 26.92 6.66 1.96
CA GLU A 121 27.73 7.39 2.92
C GLU A 121 27.96 6.54 4.18
N GLU A 122 29.04 6.81 4.91
CA GLU A 122 29.33 6.15 6.19
C GLU A 122 28.15 6.27 7.19
N LEU A 123 27.41 7.38 7.13
CA LEU A 123 26.26 7.63 8.00
C LEU A 123 25.02 6.79 7.63
N ASP A 124 24.97 6.19 6.45
CA ASP A 124 23.85 5.32 6.08
C ASP A 124 24.02 3.91 6.66
N LEU A 125 25.27 3.47 6.92
CA LEU A 125 25.58 2.09 7.30
C LEU A 125 24.97 1.72 8.66
N ASP A 126 24.11 0.70 8.64
CA ASP A 126 23.41 0.19 9.82
C ASP A 126 23.46 -1.36 9.86
N GLN A 127 23.93 -1.90 10.98
CA GLN A 127 24.14 -3.34 11.20
C GLN A 127 22.94 -4.05 11.84
N GLY A 128 21.82 -3.35 12.05
CA GLY A 128 20.66 -3.86 12.78
C GLY A 128 19.86 -4.90 12.00
N PHE A 129 19.65 -4.68 10.69
CA PHE A 129 19.01 -5.66 9.80
C PHE A 129 19.45 -5.46 8.35
N GLY A 130 19.62 -6.57 7.63
CA GLY A 130 20.13 -6.58 6.26
C GLY A 130 21.65 -6.66 6.20
N ASP A 131 22.17 -6.78 4.99
CA ASP A 131 23.58 -7.07 4.70
C ASP A 131 24.27 -5.99 3.88
N LEU A 132 23.55 -4.95 3.44
CA LEU A 132 24.11 -3.89 2.58
C LEU A 132 25.25 -3.13 3.27
N TYR A 133 25.23 -2.99 4.60
CA TYR A 133 26.31 -2.36 5.35
C TYR A 133 27.69 -3.02 5.10
N LYS A 134 27.72 -4.32 4.76
CA LYS A 134 28.96 -5.08 4.53
C LYS A 134 29.68 -4.67 3.25
N VAL A 135 28.96 -4.03 2.33
CA VAL A 135 29.51 -3.51 1.07
C VAL A 135 30.37 -2.26 1.31
N GLY A 136 30.12 -1.55 2.42
CA GLY A 136 30.82 -0.32 2.81
C GLY A 136 30.32 0.93 2.09
N ALA A 137 30.84 2.09 2.51
CA ALA A 137 30.58 3.37 1.86
C ALA A 137 31.21 3.44 0.46
N ASP A 138 30.90 4.51 -0.27
CA ASP A 138 31.39 4.83 -1.62
C ASP A 138 30.93 3.88 -2.73
N LYS A 139 29.95 3.01 -2.43
CA LYS A 139 29.33 2.11 -3.40
C LYS A 139 28.04 2.71 -3.91
N GLU A 140 27.91 2.81 -5.22
CA GLU A 140 26.75 3.40 -5.88
C GLU A 140 25.64 2.39 -6.08
N PHE A 141 24.42 2.82 -5.79
CA PHE A 141 23.17 2.11 -6.03
C PHE A 141 22.15 3.07 -6.62
N THR A 142 21.32 2.57 -7.51
CA THR A 142 20.15 3.30 -7.97
C THR A 142 19.08 3.37 -6.88
N VAL A 143 18.19 4.36 -6.94
CA VAL A 143 17.02 4.45 -6.07
C VAL A 143 16.17 3.17 -6.15
N GLU A 144 16.02 2.58 -7.33
CA GLU A 144 15.33 1.29 -7.51
C GLU A 144 15.99 0.14 -6.73
N GLU A 145 17.32 0.01 -6.81
CA GLU A 145 18.05 -1.01 -6.07
C GLU A 145 17.93 -0.83 -4.56
N LEU A 146 18.03 0.42 -4.08
CA LEU A 146 17.84 0.74 -2.67
C LEU A 146 16.43 0.38 -2.19
N LEU A 147 15.39 0.72 -2.96
CA LEU A 147 14.01 0.34 -2.64
C LEU A 147 13.84 -1.19 -2.58
N LYS A 148 14.41 -1.91 -3.54
CA LYS A 148 14.33 -3.36 -3.61
C LYS A 148 15.02 -4.01 -2.41
N ILE A 149 16.25 -3.61 -2.09
CA ILE A 149 17.00 -4.12 -0.94
C ILE A 149 16.26 -3.79 0.37
N MET A 150 15.77 -2.56 0.51
CA MET A 150 15.00 -2.12 1.67
C MET A 150 13.73 -2.97 1.87
N LEU A 151 12.96 -3.26 0.83
CA LEU A 151 11.68 -3.96 0.95
C LEU A 151 11.84 -5.48 1.02
N GLU A 152 12.70 -6.08 0.19
CA GLU A 152 12.88 -7.53 0.11
C GLU A 152 13.71 -8.07 1.27
N GLN A 153 14.72 -7.32 1.70
CA GLN A 153 15.66 -7.72 2.75
C GLN A 153 15.45 -6.96 4.05
N SER A 154 14.42 -6.11 4.15
CA SER A 154 14.17 -5.25 5.32
C SER A 154 15.44 -4.48 5.77
N ASP A 155 16.32 -4.15 4.82
CA ASP A 155 17.67 -3.64 5.10
C ASP A 155 17.63 -2.21 5.65
N ASN A 156 18.36 -1.97 6.74
CA ASN A 156 18.40 -0.66 7.40
C ASN A 156 19.35 0.32 6.73
N THR A 157 20.43 -0.14 6.10
CA THR A 157 21.34 0.73 5.35
C THR A 157 20.63 1.30 4.13
N ALA A 158 19.87 0.46 3.41
CA ALA A 158 19.05 0.91 2.31
C ALA A 158 17.95 1.89 2.76
N PHE A 159 17.33 1.65 3.91
CA PHE A 159 16.35 2.57 4.50
C PHE A 159 16.96 3.95 4.81
N ASN A 160 18.13 4.00 5.44
CA ASN A 160 18.83 5.25 5.75
C ASN A 160 19.25 5.99 4.47
N ALA A 161 19.81 5.25 3.50
CA ALA A 161 20.19 5.81 2.20
C ALA A 161 19.00 6.46 1.48
N VAL A 162 17.82 5.84 1.50
CA VAL A 162 16.59 6.42 0.92
C VAL A 162 16.21 7.74 1.62
N PHE A 163 16.32 7.83 2.95
CA PHE A 163 16.13 9.11 3.64
C PHE A 163 17.16 10.16 3.21
N THR A 164 18.42 9.77 3.00
CA THR A 164 19.45 10.69 2.50
C THR A 164 19.16 11.16 1.07
N VAL A 165 18.68 10.28 0.19
CA VAL A 165 18.21 10.63 -1.15
C VAL A 165 17.12 11.72 -1.09
N PHE A 166 16.14 11.57 -0.20
CA PHE A 166 15.09 12.59 -0.03
C PHE A 166 15.65 13.96 0.39
N ARG A 167 16.57 13.98 1.36
CA ARG A 167 17.22 15.23 1.81
C ARG A 167 17.93 15.94 0.67
N ARG A 168 18.62 15.19 -0.21
CA ARG A 168 19.34 15.75 -1.37
C ARG A 168 18.41 16.42 -2.40
N VAL A 169 17.13 16.03 -2.46
CA VAL A 169 16.12 16.66 -3.33
C VAL A 169 15.19 17.63 -2.60
N GLY A 170 15.54 18.01 -1.37
CA GLY A 170 14.80 18.98 -0.56
C GLY A 170 13.44 18.45 -0.09
N ILE A 171 13.39 17.19 0.33
CA ILE A 171 12.22 16.57 0.99
C ILE A 171 12.66 16.16 2.39
N ASP A 172 12.31 16.96 3.39
CA ASP A 172 12.76 16.74 4.78
C ASP A 172 11.88 15.75 5.55
N ASP A 173 10.58 15.68 5.21
CA ASP A 173 9.61 14.79 5.84
C ASP A 173 8.82 13.97 4.81
N PRO A 174 9.44 12.94 4.20
CA PRO A 174 8.77 12.12 3.19
C PRO A 174 7.58 11.34 3.76
N LEU A 175 7.65 10.92 5.03
CA LEU A 175 6.59 10.15 5.70
C LEU A 175 5.38 11.01 6.05
N GLY A 176 5.59 12.27 6.48
CA GLY A 176 4.50 13.19 6.82
C GLY A 176 3.52 13.39 5.67
N SER A 177 4.03 13.50 4.44
CA SER A 177 3.18 13.59 3.25
C SER A 177 2.28 12.35 3.09
N VAL A 178 2.86 11.15 3.18
CA VAL A 178 2.13 9.88 3.03
C VAL A 178 1.10 9.71 4.13
N TYR A 179 1.47 9.94 5.39
CA TYR A 179 0.53 9.83 6.51
C TYR A 179 -0.57 10.89 6.43
N GLY A 180 -0.25 12.13 6.05
CA GLY A 180 -1.24 13.19 5.80
C GLY A 180 -2.28 12.78 4.75
N PHE A 181 -1.83 12.29 3.58
CA PHE A 181 -2.73 11.82 2.52
C PHE A 181 -3.60 10.64 2.93
N LEU A 182 -3.14 9.80 3.86
CA LEU A 182 -3.91 8.66 4.38
C LEU A 182 -4.91 9.05 5.48
N GLY A 183 -5.04 10.34 5.79
CA GLY A 183 -5.93 10.82 6.84
C GLY A 183 -5.44 10.46 8.25
N TRP A 184 -4.13 10.39 8.45
CA TRP A 184 -3.49 10.12 9.75
C TRP A 184 -3.75 11.22 10.81
N GLU A 185 -4.44 12.32 10.46
CA GLU A 185 -4.71 13.50 11.33
C GLU A 185 -5.52 13.22 12.62
N SER A 186 -5.70 11.95 13.04
CA SER A 186 -6.58 11.58 14.14
C SER A 186 -6.06 10.47 15.07
N LEU A 187 -4.84 10.60 15.63
CA LEU A 187 -4.36 9.77 16.75
C LEU A 187 -3.54 10.60 17.79
N PRO A 188 -3.48 10.17 19.07
CA PRO A 188 -3.68 10.99 20.29
C PRO A 188 -2.46 11.76 20.79
N SER A 189 -1.65 12.27 19.87
CA SER A 189 -0.62 13.25 20.17
C SER A 189 -0.48 14.12 18.94
N ILE A 190 -1.39 15.11 18.82
CA ILE A 190 -1.03 16.34 18.11
C ILE A 190 0.26 16.75 18.79
N PRO A 191 1.40 16.76 18.09
CA PRO A 191 2.64 17.23 18.69
C PRO A 191 2.33 18.60 19.29
N GLU A 192 2.71 18.87 20.54
CA GLU A 192 2.59 20.23 21.05
C GLU A 192 3.21 21.19 20.02
N LEU A 193 2.68 22.40 19.86
CA LEU A 193 3.10 23.32 18.80
C LEU A 193 4.65 23.42 18.74
N GLY A 194 5.27 22.76 17.75
CA GLY A 194 6.73 22.67 17.62
C GLY A 194 7.36 21.28 17.79
N GLU A 195 6.61 20.25 18.17
CA GLU A 195 7.11 18.86 18.23
C GLU A 195 7.00 18.14 16.88
N THR A 196 7.94 17.22 16.61
CA THR A 196 7.93 16.41 15.39
C THR A 196 7.06 15.16 15.55
N PRO A 197 6.29 14.76 14.52
CA PRO A 197 5.50 13.53 14.57
C PRO A 197 6.39 12.29 14.79
N ASN A 198 5.99 11.42 15.72
CA ASN A 198 6.69 10.17 15.93
C ASN A 198 6.15 9.07 15.02
N TYR A 199 6.67 8.99 13.78
CA TYR A 199 6.27 7.97 12.81
C TYR A 199 6.60 6.53 13.25
N SER A 200 7.41 6.32 14.30
CA SER A 200 7.70 4.97 14.81
C SER A 200 6.50 4.29 15.47
N LYS A 201 5.48 5.07 15.87
CA LYS A 201 4.26 4.55 16.49
C LYS A 201 3.10 4.69 15.52
N ILE A 202 2.44 3.57 15.23
CA ILE A 202 1.27 3.54 14.34
C ILE A 202 0.12 2.73 14.94
N THR A 203 -1.07 2.80 14.35
CA THR A 203 -2.17 1.85 14.64
C THR A 203 -2.33 0.87 13.48
N LEU A 204 -2.87 -0.32 13.77
CA LEU A 204 -3.14 -1.30 12.72
C LEU A 204 -4.21 -0.82 11.75
N LYS A 205 -5.15 0.01 12.22
CA LYS A 205 -6.15 0.62 11.34
C LYS A 205 -5.49 1.47 10.24
N THR A 206 -4.51 2.30 10.57
CA THR A 206 -3.80 3.03 9.53
C THR A 206 -2.97 2.11 8.67
N LEU A 207 -2.21 1.18 9.27
CA LEU A 207 -1.40 0.26 8.47
C LEU A 207 -2.28 -0.45 7.42
N ALA A 208 -3.52 -0.82 7.80
CA ALA A 208 -4.49 -1.35 6.85
C ALA A 208 -4.96 -0.33 5.81
N ASN A 209 -5.26 0.91 6.21
CA ASN A 209 -5.62 1.98 5.26
C ASN A 209 -4.51 2.25 4.23
N LEU A 210 -3.25 2.20 4.64
CA LEU A 210 -2.08 2.28 3.75
C LEU A 210 -2.17 1.22 2.65
N PHE A 211 -2.39 -0.04 3.03
CA PHE A 211 -2.52 -1.14 2.06
C PHE A 211 -3.79 -1.03 1.21
N VAL A 212 -4.88 -0.47 1.75
CA VAL A 212 -6.08 -0.18 0.96
C VAL A 212 -5.81 0.88 -0.09
N ALA A 213 -5.03 1.92 0.21
CA ALA A 213 -4.68 2.99 -0.74
C ALA A 213 -3.78 2.52 -1.89
N LEU A 214 -3.16 1.36 -1.78
CA LEU A 214 -2.38 0.73 -2.87
C LEU A 214 -3.24 -0.05 -3.88
N TYR A 215 -4.55 -0.17 -3.64
CA TYR A 215 -5.51 -0.87 -4.50
C TYR A 215 -6.53 0.09 -5.13
#